data_AF-A0A6P7FVS1-F1
#
_entry.id   AF-A0A6P7FVS1-F1
#
_cell.length_a   1.000
_cell.length_b   1.000
_cell.length_c   1.000
_cell.angle_alpha   90.00
_cell.angle_beta   90.00
_cell.angle_gamma   90.00
#
_symmetry.space_group_name_H-M   'P 1'
#
loop_
_entity.id
_entity.type
_entity.pdbx_description
1 polymer ?
#
loop_
_entity_poly.entity_id
_entity_poly.type
_entity_poly.pdbx_seq_one_letter_code
_entity_poly.pdbx_strand_id
1 'polypeptide(L)'
;MITHYCGLNLTKKGTIRKRKNFDLSLDERKKLRCLEIKEKHKVQMSCNASKFNIKCSEKIDQERRIAINKMYWDLDWMGKKTYVLNCITRSPVKRRRAESSTKQNSFKYFLKNSDGQTQNVCKIFFLTTLGYKKKTMIGRSKVLYKKIL
;
A
#
# COMPACT_ATOMS: atom_id res chain seq x y z
N MET A 1 22.32 1.79 -59.64
CA MET A 1 21.34 2.50 -58.78
C MET A 1 21.01 1.59 -57.61
N ILE A 2 21.58 1.85 -56.43
CA ILE A 2 21.35 1.01 -55.23
C ILE A 2 20.18 1.63 -54.47
N THR A 3 19.03 0.96 -54.49
CA THR A 3 17.85 1.39 -53.75
C THR A 3 18.05 1.11 -52.26
N HIS A 4 18.20 2.18 -51.48
CA HIS A 4 18.14 2.16 -50.02
C HIS A 4 16.74 1.67 -49.59
N TYR A 5 16.61 0.40 -49.17
CA TYR A 5 15.39 -0.10 -48.52
C TYR A 5 15.33 0.46 -47.09
N CYS A 6 14.78 1.68 -46.98
CA CYS A 6 14.48 2.33 -45.72
C CYS A 6 13.20 1.73 -45.09
N GLY A 7 13.37 0.96 -44.00
CA GLY A 7 12.60 1.22 -42.78
C GLY A 7 11.23 0.57 -42.56
N LEU A 8 10.86 -0.56 -43.18
CA LEU A 8 9.65 -1.29 -42.76
C LEU A 8 9.97 -2.30 -41.65
N ASN A 9 9.60 -1.97 -40.41
CA ASN A 9 9.71 -2.86 -39.25
C ASN A 9 8.63 -3.96 -39.32
N LEU A 10 8.95 -5.08 -39.98
CA LEU A 10 8.09 -6.27 -40.11
C LEU A 10 8.23 -7.22 -38.90
N THR A 11 7.21 -8.02 -38.60
CA THR A 11 7.29 -9.15 -37.67
C THR A 11 8.00 -10.34 -38.31
N LYS A 12 8.36 -11.38 -37.53
CA LYS A 12 8.91 -12.65 -38.07
C LYS A 12 8.00 -13.34 -39.10
N LYS A 13 6.71 -12.97 -39.15
CA LYS A 13 5.71 -13.48 -40.11
C LYS A 13 5.46 -12.52 -41.27
N GLY A 14 6.29 -11.48 -41.45
CA GLY A 14 6.18 -10.52 -42.54
C GLY A 14 5.08 -9.45 -42.39
N THR A 15 4.36 -9.41 -41.27
CA THR A 15 3.31 -8.39 -41.04
C THR A 15 3.90 -7.09 -40.48
N ILE A 16 3.33 -5.93 -40.80
CA ILE A 16 3.76 -4.63 -40.22
C ILE A 16 3.60 -4.68 -38.70
N ARG A 17 4.69 -4.43 -37.96
CA ARG A 17 4.66 -4.40 -36.51
C ARG A 17 3.90 -3.15 -36.04
N LYS A 18 2.66 -3.34 -35.60
CA LYS A 18 1.86 -2.27 -34.97
C LYS A 18 2.49 -1.89 -33.63
N ARG A 19 3.20 -0.76 -33.58
CA ARG A 19 3.63 -0.17 -32.31
C ARG A 19 2.56 0.81 -31.85
N LYS A 20 2.14 0.71 -30.59
CA LYS A 20 1.26 1.72 -29.99
C LYS A 20 2.02 3.04 -29.96
N ASN A 21 1.57 4.02 -30.75
CA ASN A 21 2.06 5.38 -30.61
C ASN A 21 1.46 5.97 -29.33
N PHE A 22 2.27 6.72 -28.59
CA PHE A 22 1.83 7.38 -27.37
C PHE A 22 2.14 8.86 -27.52
N ASP A 23 1.14 9.71 -27.31
CA ASP A 23 1.30 11.17 -27.41
C ASP A 23 2.21 11.72 -26.30
N LEU A 24 2.25 11.01 -25.16
CA LEU A 24 3.05 11.37 -23.99
C LEU A 24 4.35 10.57 -23.91
N SER A 25 5.39 11.24 -23.42
CA SER A 25 6.67 10.63 -23.08
C SER A 25 6.50 9.50 -22.05
N LEU A 26 7.51 8.63 -21.96
CA LEU A 26 7.50 7.58 -20.94
C LEU A 26 7.48 8.15 -19.53
N ASP A 27 8.15 9.27 -19.29
CA ASP A 27 8.25 9.86 -17.95
C ASP A 27 6.98 10.58 -17.53
N GLU A 28 6.30 11.26 -18.44
CA GLU A 28 4.96 11.81 -18.18
C GLU A 28 3.97 10.70 -17.84
N ARG A 29 3.98 9.59 -18.59
CA ARG A 29 3.11 8.44 -18.30
C ARG A 29 3.40 7.81 -16.94
N LYS A 30 4.68 7.72 -16.55
CA LYS A 30 5.06 7.27 -15.20
C LYS A 30 4.54 8.23 -14.14
N LYS A 31 4.72 9.54 -14.33
CA LYS A 31 4.22 10.58 -13.40
C LYS A 31 2.71 10.52 -13.24
N LEU A 32 1.96 10.43 -14.34
CA LEU A 32 0.51 10.28 -14.33
C LEU A 32 0.07 9.03 -13.56
N ARG A 33 0.72 7.88 -13.81
CA ARG A 33 0.45 6.66 -13.06
C ARG A 33 0.74 6.82 -11.56
N CYS A 34 1.84 7.49 -11.20
CA CYS A 34 2.15 7.76 -9.80
C CYS A 34 1.09 8.65 -9.13
N LEU A 35 0.62 9.70 -9.82
CA LEU A 35 -0.46 10.57 -9.33
C LEU A 35 -1.77 9.81 -9.17
N GLU A 36 -2.14 9.00 -10.16
CA GLU A 36 -3.35 8.17 -10.12
C GLU A 36 -3.32 7.19 -8.93
N ILE A 37 -2.15 6.58 -8.65
CA ILE A 37 -1.97 5.70 -7.50
C ILE A 37 -2.14 6.49 -6.19
N LYS A 38 -1.53 7.68 -6.05
CA LYS A 38 -1.67 8.52 -4.86
C LYS A 38 -3.14 8.92 -4.62
N GLU A 39 -3.83 9.29 -5.68
CA GLU A 39 -5.25 9.68 -5.64
C GLU A 39 -6.14 8.53 -5.15
N LYS A 40 -5.93 7.32 -5.69
CA LYS A 40 -6.64 6.10 -5.26
C LYS A 40 -6.37 5.72 -3.80
N HIS A 41 -5.29 6.22 -3.22
CA HIS A 41 -4.82 5.88 -1.88
C HIS A 41 -4.79 7.06 -0.91
N LYS A 42 -5.69 8.03 -1.10
CA LYS A 42 -6.00 9.05 -0.09
C LYS A 42 -6.44 8.41 1.24
N VAL A 43 -6.21 9.12 2.34
CA VAL A 43 -6.63 8.71 3.69
C VAL A 43 -8.12 8.39 3.68
N GLN A 44 -8.45 7.19 4.15
CA GLN A 44 -9.82 6.70 4.23
C GLN A 44 -10.44 7.02 5.61
N MET A 45 -11.76 6.90 5.70
CA MET A 45 -12.49 7.06 6.96
C MET A 45 -11.85 6.26 8.10
N SER A 46 -11.73 6.88 9.27
CA SER A 46 -11.13 6.29 10.46
C SER A 46 -11.89 5.04 10.96
N CYS A 47 -11.32 4.37 11.95
CA CYS A 47 -12.04 3.31 12.66
C CYS A 47 -13.16 3.90 13.50
N ASN A 48 -14.26 3.18 13.66
CA ASN A 48 -15.33 3.62 14.56
C ASN A 48 -14.83 3.53 16.01
N ALA A 49 -14.73 4.69 16.68
CA ALA A 49 -14.20 4.79 18.04
C ALA A 49 -15.00 3.96 19.05
N SER A 50 -16.33 3.87 18.87
CA SER A 50 -17.20 3.11 19.79
C SER A 50 -16.99 1.60 19.70
N LYS A 51 -16.47 1.10 18.58
CA LYS A 51 -16.22 -0.34 18.36
C LYS A 51 -14.85 -0.80 18.88
N PHE A 52 -13.92 0.11 19.13
CA PHE A 52 -12.54 -0.23 19.46
C PHE A 52 -12.06 0.51 20.71
N ASN A 53 -11.77 -0.23 21.78
CA ASN A 53 -11.23 0.29 23.05
C ASN A 53 -9.86 1.00 22.94
N ILE A 54 -9.24 1.03 21.77
CA ILE A 54 -7.89 1.56 21.54
C ILE A 54 -7.89 3.09 21.34
N LYS A 55 -9.06 3.73 21.16
CA LYS A 55 -9.22 5.20 21.02
C LYS A 55 -8.24 5.81 20.00
N CYS A 56 -8.19 5.24 18.79
CA CYS A 56 -7.15 5.57 17.81
C CYS A 56 -7.18 7.05 17.36
N SER A 57 -8.37 7.63 17.22
CA SER A 57 -8.54 9.03 16.81
C SER A 57 -8.10 10.03 17.88
N GLU A 58 -8.05 9.65 19.16
CA GLU A 58 -7.54 10.51 20.25
C GLU A 58 -6.00 10.52 20.25
N LYS A 59 -5.38 9.42 19.82
CA LYS A 59 -3.92 9.26 19.81
C LYS A 59 -3.25 9.88 18.58
N ILE A 60 -3.98 9.88 17.46
CA ILE A 60 -3.51 10.35 16.17
C ILE A 60 -4.63 11.12 15.50
N ASP A 61 -4.42 12.41 15.39
CA ASP A 61 -5.30 13.37 14.76
C ASP A 61 -5.32 13.20 13.22
N GLN A 62 -6.30 13.84 12.58
CA GLN A 62 -6.52 13.69 11.15
C GLN A 62 -5.39 14.29 10.31
N GLU A 63 -4.80 15.41 10.73
CA GLU A 63 -3.69 16.05 10.00
C GLU A 63 -2.46 15.14 10.02
N ARG A 64 -2.18 14.55 11.19
CA ARG A 64 -1.11 13.56 11.31
C ARG A 64 -1.32 12.34 10.42
N ARG A 65 -2.56 11.86 10.27
CA ARG A 65 -2.87 10.77 9.34
C ARG A 65 -2.56 11.14 7.89
N ILE A 66 -2.88 12.37 7.48
CA ILE A 66 -2.58 12.88 6.14
C ILE A 66 -1.06 12.98 5.94
N ALA A 67 -0.33 13.49 6.94
CA ALA A 67 1.13 13.57 6.88
C ALA A 67 1.78 12.17 6.75
N ILE A 68 1.33 11.19 7.54
CA ILE A 68 1.79 9.80 7.46
C ILE A 68 1.49 9.20 6.07
N ASN A 69 0.30 9.43 5.54
CA ASN A 69 -0.10 8.94 4.22
C ASN A 69 0.80 9.51 3.12
N LYS A 70 1.01 10.82 3.12
CA LYS A 70 1.88 11.51 2.15
C LYS A 70 3.31 10.95 2.20
N MET A 71 3.90 10.92 3.39
CA MET A 71 5.23 10.33 3.60
C MET A 71 5.31 8.90 3.10
N TYR A 72 4.33 8.05 3.44
CA TYR A 72 4.30 6.66 2.99
C TYR A 72 4.22 6.54 1.47
N TRP A 73 3.43 7.36 0.79
CA TRP A 73 3.25 7.27 -0.66
C TRP A 73 4.40 7.87 -1.47
N ASP A 74 5.17 8.78 -0.87
CA ASP A 74 6.40 9.35 -1.43
C ASP A 74 7.59 8.37 -1.37
N LEU A 75 7.53 7.36 -0.50
CA LEU A 75 8.54 6.29 -0.46
C LEU A 75 8.48 5.41 -1.72
N ASP A 76 9.63 4.85 -2.07
CA ASP A 76 9.77 3.81 -3.07
C ASP A 76 9.18 2.47 -2.56
N TRP A 77 9.27 1.43 -3.38
CA TRP A 77 8.75 0.12 -3.02
C TRP A 77 9.41 -0.46 -1.77
N MET A 78 10.74 -0.38 -1.68
CA MET A 78 11.49 -0.95 -0.57
C MET A 78 11.29 -0.14 0.72
N GLY A 79 11.20 1.19 0.61
CA GLY A 79 10.85 2.08 1.71
C GLY A 79 9.47 1.79 2.28
N LYS A 80 8.45 1.59 1.42
CA LYS A 80 7.09 1.21 1.85
C LYS A 80 7.09 -0.11 2.62
N LYS A 81 7.83 -1.11 2.12
CA LYS A 81 7.99 -2.41 2.77
C LYS A 81 8.63 -2.29 4.16
N THR A 82 9.74 -1.57 4.23
CA THR A 82 10.47 -1.34 5.49
C THR A 82 9.61 -0.58 6.49
N TYR A 83 8.90 0.46 6.04
CA TYR A 83 7.97 1.22 6.88
C TYR A 83 6.90 0.33 7.52
N VAL A 84 6.22 -0.50 6.72
CA VAL A 84 5.17 -1.39 7.22
C VAL A 84 5.71 -2.41 8.21
N LEU A 85 6.90 -2.96 7.96
CA LEU A 85 7.53 -3.92 8.88
C LEU A 85 7.87 -3.27 10.23
N ASN A 86 8.40 -2.05 10.22
CA ASN A 86 8.73 -1.31 11.43
C ASN A 86 7.48 -0.89 12.23
N CYS A 87 6.33 -0.74 11.58
CA CYS A 87 5.06 -0.43 12.22
C CYS A 87 4.31 -1.65 12.78
N ILE A 88 4.76 -2.90 12.52
CA ILE A 88 4.00 -4.10 12.85
C ILE A 88 4.84 -5.04 13.72
N THR A 89 4.31 -5.39 14.89
CA THR A 89 4.91 -6.43 15.74
C THR A 89 4.11 -7.72 15.64
N ARG A 90 4.79 -8.82 15.31
CA ARG A 90 4.24 -10.18 15.29
C ARG A 90 4.55 -10.89 16.60
N SER A 91 3.55 -11.48 17.23
CA SER A 91 3.71 -12.28 18.45
C SER A 91 2.97 -13.62 18.33
N PRO A 92 3.53 -14.73 18.83
CA PRO A 92 2.80 -16.01 18.86
C PRO A 92 1.55 -15.89 19.74
N VAL A 93 0.52 -16.66 19.42
CA VAL A 93 -0.71 -16.71 20.22
C VAL A 93 -0.43 -17.48 21.51
N LYS A 94 -0.49 -16.78 22.66
CA LYS A 94 -0.21 -17.36 23.99
C LYS A 94 -1.37 -18.16 24.61
N ARG A 95 -2.62 -17.87 24.23
CA ARG A 95 -3.81 -18.60 24.70
C ARG A 95 -4.78 -18.85 23.55
N ARG A 96 -5.33 -20.06 23.47
CA ARG A 96 -6.39 -20.43 22.54
C ARG A 96 -7.69 -20.55 23.32
N ARG A 97 -8.79 -20.03 22.76
CA ARG A 97 -10.14 -20.21 23.33
C ARG A 97 -10.82 -21.50 22.84
N ALA A 98 -10.33 -22.06 21.72
CA ALA A 98 -10.85 -23.26 21.11
C ALA A 98 -9.70 -24.05 20.48
N GLU A 99 -9.75 -25.39 20.61
CA GLU A 99 -8.79 -26.35 20.05
C GLU A 99 -8.65 -26.18 18.53
N SER A 100 -9.75 -25.88 17.84
CA SER A 100 -9.83 -25.74 16.38
C SER A 100 -9.23 -24.45 15.80
N SER A 101 -8.68 -23.56 16.64
CA SER A 101 -8.13 -22.30 16.15
C SER A 101 -6.79 -22.49 15.44
N THR A 102 -6.80 -22.32 14.12
CA THR A 102 -5.58 -22.37 13.27
C THR A 102 -4.71 -21.10 13.37
N LYS A 103 -5.09 -20.11 14.19
CA LYS A 103 -4.36 -18.85 14.31
C LYS A 103 -3.07 -19.03 15.12
N GLN A 104 -1.93 -18.98 14.44
CA GLN A 104 -0.61 -19.12 15.09
C GLN A 104 -0.07 -17.80 15.64
N ASN A 105 -0.36 -16.68 14.96
CA ASN A 105 0.24 -15.38 15.25
C ASN A 105 -0.80 -14.29 15.46
N SER A 106 -0.48 -13.33 16.32
CA SER A 106 -1.17 -12.06 16.50
C SER A 106 -0.28 -10.91 16.02
N PHE A 107 -0.92 -9.83 15.57
CA PHE A 107 -0.25 -8.64 15.04
C PHE A 107 -0.72 -7.42 15.81
N LYS A 108 0.23 -6.57 16.21
CA LYS A 108 -0.01 -5.24 16.77
C LYS A 108 0.48 -4.19 15.76
N TYR A 109 -0.23 -3.07 15.67
CA TYR A 109 0.04 -2.02 14.69
C TYR A 109 0.37 -0.73 15.43
N PHE A 110 1.40 -0.05 14.98
CA PHE A 110 1.92 1.16 15.60
C PHE A 110 2.07 2.28 14.57
N LEU A 111 1.77 3.50 15.00
CA LEU A 111 1.97 4.71 14.22
C LEU A 111 2.56 5.78 15.15
N LYS A 112 3.35 6.70 14.59
CA LYS A 112 3.90 7.82 15.37
C LYS A 112 2.90 8.96 15.43
N ASN A 113 2.62 9.49 16.62
CA ASN A 113 1.85 10.72 16.78
C ASN A 113 2.67 11.95 16.31
N SER A 114 2.13 13.14 16.50
CA SER A 114 2.78 14.41 16.15
C SER A 114 4.05 14.67 16.97
N ASP A 115 4.10 14.19 18.22
CA ASP A 115 5.28 14.26 19.10
C ASP A 115 6.34 13.18 18.79
N GLY A 116 6.11 12.33 17.78
CA GLY A 116 7.00 11.24 17.40
C GLY A 116 6.90 9.97 18.26
N GLN A 117 6.02 9.95 19.27
CA GLN A 117 5.75 8.80 20.13
C GLN A 117 4.99 7.70 19.41
N THR A 118 5.35 6.45 19.65
CA THR A 118 4.72 5.27 19.03
C THR A 118 3.41 4.91 19.73
N GLN A 119 2.30 5.08 19.01
CA GLN A 119 0.96 4.80 19.49
C GLN A 119 0.44 3.48 18.91
N ASN A 120 -0.04 2.60 19.79
CA ASN A 120 -0.73 1.39 19.37
C ASN A 120 -2.12 1.75 18.81
N VAL A 121 -2.40 1.28 17.61
CA VAL A 121 -3.63 1.53 16.86
C VAL A 121 -4.28 0.23 16.40
N CYS A 122 -5.58 0.27 16.13
CA CYS A 122 -6.25 -0.88 15.55
C CYS A 122 -5.84 -1.06 14.08
N LYS A 123 -5.95 -2.30 13.59
CA LYS A 123 -5.64 -2.65 12.19
C LYS A 123 -6.38 -1.77 11.18
N ILE A 124 -7.66 -1.49 11.43
CA ILE A 124 -8.49 -0.70 10.51
C ILE A 124 -7.93 0.71 10.39
N PHE A 125 -7.60 1.34 11.51
CA PHE A 125 -7.05 2.69 11.55
C PHE A 125 -5.70 2.78 10.83
N PHE A 126 -4.83 1.78 11.04
CA PHE A 126 -3.57 1.68 10.32
C PHE A 126 -3.77 1.61 8.80
N LEU A 127 -4.64 0.71 8.34
CA LEU A 127 -4.90 0.52 6.91
C LEU A 127 -5.54 1.75 6.27
N THR A 128 -6.53 2.36 6.91
CA THR A 128 -7.22 3.53 6.36
C THR A 128 -6.34 4.76 6.35
N THR A 129 -5.38 4.87 7.29
CA THR A 129 -4.35 5.91 7.27
C THR A 129 -3.43 5.76 6.07
N LEU A 130 -3.03 4.54 5.70
CA LEU A 130 -2.23 4.29 4.49
C LEU A 130 -3.04 4.34 3.18
N GLY A 131 -4.36 4.57 3.24
CA GLY A 131 -5.22 4.65 2.05
C GLY A 131 -5.73 3.30 1.54
N TYR A 132 -5.70 2.26 2.38
CA TYR A 132 -6.29 0.95 2.06
C TYR A 132 -7.71 0.83 2.62
N LYS A 133 -8.58 0.09 1.91
CA LYS A 133 -9.96 -0.17 2.35
C LYS A 133 -10.00 -1.09 3.59
N LYS A 134 -11.02 -0.90 4.44
CA LYS A 134 -11.22 -1.65 5.71
C LYS A 134 -11.32 -3.17 5.51
N LYS A 135 -12.02 -3.59 4.45
CA LYS A 135 -12.34 -5.00 4.15
C LYS A 135 -11.23 -5.77 3.42
N THR A 136 -10.22 -5.10 2.87
CA THR A 136 -9.20 -5.75 2.03
C THR A 136 -8.32 -6.76 2.79
N MET A 137 -8.52 -6.90 4.11
CA MET A 137 -7.70 -7.76 4.98
C MET A 137 -8.53 -8.60 5.97
N ILE A 138 -9.79 -8.94 5.63
CA ILE A 138 -10.54 -9.98 6.34
C ILE A 138 -10.15 -11.31 5.70
N GLY A 139 -9.31 -12.08 6.39
CA GLY A 139 -8.87 -13.40 5.94
C GLY A 139 -7.41 -13.41 5.50
N ARG A 140 -6.55 -13.94 6.37
CA ARG A 140 -5.13 -14.23 6.13
C ARG A 140 -4.24 -12.98 6.06
N SER A 141 -3.38 -12.85 7.07
CA SER A 141 -2.22 -11.94 7.11
C SER A 141 -1.23 -12.09 5.94
N LYS A 142 -1.56 -12.86 4.89
CA LYS A 142 -0.73 -13.14 3.72
C LYS A 142 -0.82 -12.07 2.64
N VAL A 143 -1.88 -11.26 2.55
CA VAL A 143 -2.02 -10.29 1.42
C VAL A 143 -1.10 -9.08 1.59
N LEU A 144 -0.94 -8.56 2.82
CA LEU A 144 0.04 -7.49 3.08
C LEU A 144 1.46 -8.06 2.93
N TYR A 145 1.69 -9.28 3.42
CA TYR A 145 2.98 -10.00 3.34
C TYR A 145 3.36 -10.57 1.95
N LYS A 146 2.44 -10.68 0.97
CA LYS A 146 2.76 -11.12 -0.41
C LYS A 146 2.76 -9.98 -1.41
N LYS A 147 2.03 -8.90 -1.13
CA LYS A 147 2.09 -7.71 -1.96
C LYS A 147 3.23 -6.81 -1.54
N ILE A 148 3.54 -6.67 -0.24
CA ILE A 148 4.56 -5.78 0.32
C ILE A 148 5.89 -6.49 0.58
N LEU A 149 5.89 -7.76 0.98
CA LEU A 149 7.09 -8.59 1.15
C LEU A 149 7.35 -9.44 -0.09
#